data_AF-A0A973CH08-F1
#
_entry.id   AF-A0A973CH08-F1
#
_cell.length_a   1.000
_cell.length_b   1.000
_cell.length_c   1.000
_cell.angle_alpha   90.00
_cell.angle_beta   90.00
_cell.angle_gamma   90.00
#
_symmetry.space_group_name_H-M   'P 1'
#
loop_
_entity.id
_entity.type
_entity.pdbx_description
1 polymer ?
#
loop_
_entity_poly.entity_id
_entity_poly.type
_entity_poly.pdbx_seq_one_letter_code
_entity_poly.pdbx_strand_id
1 'polypeptide(L)'
;MKNSKGFTLVELVIVIIILGILAAIAIPKFINLQHDARTAVINGIEGSLADAAKLGHSYAEVHDLKMQRWIGTPGADDKGREYHFNYPANVYEGMPKFIDIDTAHTGNDTSKPNQFIWMQAGMYFS
;
A
#
# COMPACT_ATOMS: atom_id res chain seq x y z
N MET A 1 58.16 21.75 -3.77
CA MET A 1 58.37 20.31 -3.52
C MET A 1 57.07 19.78 -2.92
N LYS A 2 56.37 18.86 -3.59
CA LYS A 2 55.09 18.30 -3.10
C LYS A 2 55.42 17.15 -2.14
N ASN A 3 55.07 17.31 -0.86
CA ASN A 3 55.13 16.25 0.13
C ASN A 3 53.97 15.28 -0.11
N SER A 4 54.19 14.28 -0.95
CA SER A 4 53.28 13.14 -1.08
C SER A 4 53.40 12.27 0.18
N LYS A 5 52.58 12.56 1.20
CA LYS A 5 52.38 11.63 2.32
C LYS A 5 51.59 10.44 1.77
N GLY A 6 52.28 9.33 1.52
CA GLY A 6 51.65 8.07 1.19
C GLY A 6 50.86 7.54 2.39
N PHE A 7 49.71 6.95 2.12
CA PHE A 7 48.90 6.26 3.13
C PHE A 7 49.71 5.10 3.71
N THR A 8 49.78 5.01 5.04
CA THR A 8 50.55 3.94 5.67
C THR A 8 49.74 2.64 5.68
N LEU A 9 50.40 1.48 5.51
CA LEU A 9 49.72 0.19 5.63
C LEU A 9 49.12 0.00 7.03
N VAL A 10 49.73 0.59 8.06
CA VAL A 10 49.22 0.55 9.43
C VAL A 10 47.91 1.34 9.59
N GLU A 11 47.76 2.48 8.90
CA GLU A 11 46.49 3.22 8.86
C GLU A 11 45.37 2.39 8.23
N LEU A 12 45.67 1.60 7.20
CA LEU A 12 44.65 0.74 6.59
C LEU A 12 44.20 -0.36 7.56
N VAL A 13 45.16 -0.99 8.25
CA VAL A 13 44.90 -2.11 9.16
C VAL A 13 44.10 -1.65 10.38
N ILE A 14 44.44 -0.51 10.98
CA ILE A 14 43.69 -0.02 12.16
C ILE A 14 42.25 0.34 11.80
N VAL A 15 42.00 0.87 10.60
CA VAL A 15 40.66 1.23 10.13
C VAL A 15 39.76 0.01 10.01
N ILE A 16 40.22 -1.07 9.37
CA ILE A 16 39.41 -2.29 9.24
C ILE A 16 39.17 -2.98 10.58
N ILE A 17 40.09 -2.86 11.54
CA ILE A 17 39.92 -3.37 12.90
C ILE A 17 38.81 -2.60 13.61
N ILE A 18 38.85 -1.26 13.56
CA ILE A 18 37.82 -0.41 14.17
C ILE A 18 36.46 -0.68 13.52
N LEU A 19 36.40 -0.72 12.18
CA LEU A 19 35.18 -1.04 11.44
C LEU A 19 34.66 -2.44 11.76
N GLY A 20 35.55 -3.42 11.98
CA GLY A 20 35.18 -4.77 12.40
C GLY A 20 34.47 -4.81 13.76
N ILE A 21 34.99 -4.08 14.75
CA ILE A 21 34.38 -4.00 16.08
C ILE A 21 33.03 -3.26 16.02
N LEU A 22 32.97 -2.13 15.30
CA LEU A 22 31.74 -1.37 15.11
C LEU A 22 30.67 -2.20 14.38
N ALA A 23 31.05 -2.97 13.36
CA ALA A 23 30.14 -3.85 12.65
C ALA A 23 29.59 -4.97 13.55
N ALA A 24 30.44 -5.58 14.38
CA ALA A 24 30.02 -6.65 15.29
C ALA A 24 28.91 -6.23 16.27
N ILE A 25 28.95 -4.97 16.75
CA ILE A 25 27.90 -4.43 17.64
C ILE A 25 26.70 -3.88 16.88
N ALA A 26 26.90 -3.32 15.68
CA ALA A 26 25.85 -2.65 14.92
C ALA A 26 24.92 -3.63 14.19
N ILE A 27 25.45 -4.71 13.63
CA ILE A 27 24.69 -5.71 12.86
C ILE A 27 23.53 -6.34 13.67
N PRO A 28 23.74 -6.90 14.88
CA PRO A 28 22.63 -7.53 15.62
C PRO A 28 21.53 -6.53 15.99
N LYS A 29 21.92 -5.29 16.35
CA LYS A 29 20.97 -4.22 16.62
C LYS A 29 20.19 -3.82 15.36
N PHE A 30 20.86 -3.74 14.21
CA PHE A 30 20.23 -3.40 12.94
C PHE A 30 19.22 -4.45 12.47
N ILE A 31 19.48 -5.75 12.72
CA ILE A 31 18.53 -6.82 12.41
C ILE A 31 17.27 -6.71 13.28
N ASN A 32 17.44 -6.51 14.59
CA ASN A 32 16.30 -6.35 15.51
C ASN A 32 15.45 -5.12 15.14
N LEU A 33 16.09 -3.98 14.87
CA LEU A 33 15.38 -2.76 14.46
C LEU A 33 14.60 -2.93 13.14
N GLN A 34 15.14 -3.69 12.18
CA GLN A 34 14.40 -3.99 10.94
C GLN A 34 13.17 -4.87 11.19
N HIS A 35 13.29 -5.87 12.07
CA HIS A 35 12.17 -6.71 12.46
C HIS A 35 11.09 -5.88 13.17
N ASP A 36 11.48 -5.10 14.17
CA ASP A 36 10.57 -4.24 14.92
C ASP A 36 9.91 -3.19 14.03
N ALA A 37 10.67 -2.58 13.11
CA ALA A 37 10.11 -1.64 12.14
C ALA A 37 9.09 -2.30 11.22
N ARG A 38 9.36 -3.52 10.74
CA ARG A 38 8.40 -4.27 9.92
C ARG A 38 7.13 -4.59 10.72
N THR A 39 7.28 -5.05 11.96
CA THR A 39 6.14 -5.33 12.84
C THR A 39 5.34 -4.06 13.14
N ALA A 40 5.99 -2.93 13.39
CA ALA A 40 5.34 -1.64 13.59
C ALA A 40 4.56 -1.17 12.35
N VAL A 41 5.12 -1.36 11.15
CA VAL A 41 4.44 -1.06 9.88
C VAL A 41 3.22 -1.95 9.70
N ILE A 42 3.34 -3.26 9.95
CA ILE A 42 2.19 -4.19 9.87
C ILE A 42 1.10 -3.78 10.85
N ASN A 43 1.44 -3.53 12.12
CA ASN A 43 0.48 -3.08 13.13
C ASN A 43 -0.20 -1.75 12.75
N GLY A 44 0.55 -0.83 12.12
CA GLY A 44 0.00 0.42 11.60
C GLY A 44 -0.99 0.21 10.45
N ILE A 45 -0.69 -0.73 9.55
CA ILE A 45 -1.59 -1.13 8.44
C ILE A 45 -2.83 -1.84 9.00
N GLU A 46 -2.69 -2.70 10.00
CA GLU A 46 -3.84 -3.35 10.65
C GLU A 46 -4.78 -2.34 11.29
N GLY A 47 -4.23 -1.32 11.97
CA GLY A 47 -5.02 -0.23 12.55
C GLY A 47 -5.80 0.55 11.49
N SER A 48 -5.13 0.95 10.39
CA SER A 48 -5.81 1.68 9.32
C SER A 48 -6.85 0.83 8.59
N LEU A 49 -6.60 -0.47 8.43
CA LEU A 49 -7.54 -1.41 7.83
C LEU A 49 -8.78 -1.62 8.72
N ALA A 50 -8.58 -1.77 10.02
CA ALA A 50 -9.67 -1.90 10.99
C ALA A 50 -10.54 -0.63 11.01
N ASP A 51 -9.93 0.55 10.94
CA ASP A 51 -10.65 1.81 10.90
C ASP A 51 -11.40 1.99 9.57
N ALA A 52 -10.80 1.64 8.43
CA ALA A 52 -11.49 1.62 7.14
C ALA A 52 -12.71 0.67 7.15
N ALA A 53 -12.56 -0.51 7.75
CA ALA A 53 -13.65 -1.47 7.91
C ALA A 53 -14.79 -0.92 8.78
N LYS A 54 -14.48 -0.27 9.91
CA LYS A 54 -15.47 0.40 10.77
C LYS A 54 -16.19 1.53 10.06
N LEU A 55 -15.46 2.34 9.27
CA LEU A 55 -16.07 3.42 8.48
C LEU A 55 -17.03 2.85 7.43
N GLY A 56 -16.61 1.82 6.69
CA GLY A 56 -17.48 1.12 5.74
C GLY A 56 -18.72 0.53 6.41
N HIS A 57 -18.57 -0.01 7.62
CA HIS A 57 -19.70 -0.52 8.41
C HIS A 57 -20.66 0.57 8.84
N SER A 58 -20.15 1.66 9.39
CA SER A 58 -20.98 2.80 9.80
C SER A 58 -21.74 3.39 8.61
N TYR A 59 -21.10 3.44 7.44
CA TYR A 59 -21.72 3.91 6.22
C TYR A 59 -22.84 2.97 5.75
N ALA A 60 -22.61 1.66 5.76
CA ALA A 60 -23.62 0.67 5.40
C ALA A 60 -24.84 0.70 6.33
N GLU A 61 -24.61 0.89 7.64
CA GLU A 61 -25.69 0.99 8.63
C GLU A 61 -26.55 2.24 8.44
N VAL A 62 -25.92 3.42 8.23
CA VAL A 62 -26.65 4.68 8.01
C VAL A 62 -27.45 4.67 6.71
N HIS A 63 -26.93 4.02 5.67
CA HIS A 63 -27.55 3.96 4.35
C HIS A 63 -28.52 2.77 4.17
N ASP A 64 -28.85 2.05 5.25
CA ASP A 64 -29.71 0.85 5.22
C ASP A 64 -29.26 -0.21 4.19
N LEU A 65 -27.95 -0.27 3.92
CA LEU A 65 -27.32 -1.24 3.02
C LEU A 65 -27.19 -2.59 3.75
N LYS A 66 -28.34 -3.21 4.02
CA LYS A 66 -28.44 -4.39 4.87
C LYS A 66 -28.00 -5.68 4.17
N MET A 67 -27.52 -6.58 5.01
CA MET A 67 -27.09 -7.95 4.73
C MET A 67 -28.04 -8.69 3.78
N GLN A 68 -27.64 -8.87 2.53
CA GLN A 68 -28.34 -9.77 1.62
C GLN A 68 -27.96 -11.23 1.97
N ARG A 69 -28.93 -12.02 2.45
CA ARG A 69 -28.75 -13.46 2.79
C ARG A 69 -28.68 -14.37 1.55
N TRP A 70 -28.06 -13.94 0.47
CA TRP A 70 -27.95 -14.75 -0.74
C TRP A 70 -26.50 -14.88 -1.20
N ILE A 71 -26.15 -16.08 -1.65
CA ILE A 71 -24.86 -16.50 -2.24
C ILE A 71 -24.66 -15.88 -3.64
N GLY A 72 -24.99 -14.60 -3.82
CA GLY A 72 -24.91 -13.88 -5.09
C GLY A 72 -25.30 -12.41 -4.96
N THR A 73 -24.43 -11.56 -5.53
CA THR A 73 -24.43 -10.09 -5.64
C THR A 73 -24.36 -9.30 -4.32
N PRO A 74 -23.21 -8.65 -4.04
CA PRO A 74 -23.05 -7.74 -2.90
C PRO A 74 -24.07 -6.59 -2.96
N GLY A 75 -24.50 -6.08 -1.81
CA GLY A 75 -25.26 -4.82 -1.78
C GLY A 75 -24.36 -3.67 -2.23
N ALA A 76 -24.72 -2.95 -3.28
CA ALA A 76 -23.94 -1.83 -3.81
C ALA A 76 -24.61 -0.49 -3.50
N ASP A 77 -23.83 0.52 -3.14
CA ASP A 77 -24.31 1.90 -3.06
C ASP A 77 -24.34 2.61 -4.42
N ASP A 78 -24.81 3.86 -4.44
CA ASP A 78 -24.90 4.70 -5.65
C ASP A 78 -23.55 4.93 -6.35
N LYS A 79 -22.43 4.63 -5.67
CA LYS A 79 -21.07 4.75 -6.20
C LYS A 79 -20.48 3.39 -6.61
N GLY A 80 -21.31 2.34 -6.64
CA GLY A 80 -20.88 0.98 -7.00
C GLY A 80 -19.88 0.39 -6.01
N ARG A 81 -19.91 0.82 -4.74
CA ARG A 81 -19.13 0.21 -3.66
C ARG A 81 -19.96 -0.91 -3.05
N GLU A 82 -19.36 -2.08 -2.95
CA GLU A 82 -20.02 -3.31 -2.55
C GLU A 82 -19.81 -3.59 -1.05
N TYR A 83 -20.84 -4.11 -0.38
CA TYR A 83 -20.82 -4.41 1.06
C TYR A 83 -21.35 -5.83 1.34
N HIS A 84 -20.66 -6.56 2.22
CA HIS A 84 -20.99 -7.89 2.72
C HIS A 84 -21.10 -7.86 4.25
N PHE A 85 -22.21 -8.32 4.82
CA PHE A 85 -22.42 -8.35 6.27
C PHE A 85 -22.09 -7.02 6.96
N ASN A 86 -22.41 -5.89 6.30
CA ASN A 86 -22.09 -4.55 6.79
C ASN A 86 -20.58 -4.24 6.84
N TYR A 87 -19.74 -4.94 6.07
CA TYR A 87 -18.33 -4.61 5.84
C TYR A 87 -18.10 -4.39 4.35
N PRO A 88 -17.05 -3.67 3.93
CA PRO A 88 -16.69 -3.61 2.52
C PRO A 88 -16.53 -5.03 1.96
N ALA A 89 -17.25 -5.34 0.88
CA ALA A 89 -17.03 -6.56 0.11
C ALA A 89 -15.73 -6.42 -0.70
N ASN A 90 -15.21 -7.56 -1.18
CA ASN A 90 -14.05 -7.72 -2.09
C ASN A 90 -12.83 -6.77 -1.91
N VAL A 91 -11.68 -7.37 -1.54
CA VAL A 91 -10.37 -6.68 -1.46
C VAL A 91 -9.94 -6.07 -2.79
N TYR A 92 -10.37 -6.64 -3.92
CA TYR A 92 -9.91 -6.27 -5.26
C TYR A 92 -10.70 -5.12 -5.92
N GLU A 93 -11.98 -4.93 -5.59
CA GLU A 93 -12.82 -3.92 -6.25
C GLU A 93 -13.55 -2.98 -5.27
N GLY A 94 -13.86 -3.44 -4.05
CA GLY A 94 -14.55 -2.67 -3.04
C GLY A 94 -13.59 -1.87 -2.18
N MET A 95 -12.63 -2.54 -1.50
CA MET A 95 -11.69 -1.90 -0.56
C MET A 95 -10.94 -0.67 -1.13
N PRO A 96 -10.42 -0.70 -2.38
CA PRO A 96 -9.74 0.46 -2.96
C PRO A 96 -10.65 1.70 -3.12
N LYS A 97 -11.95 1.48 -3.41
CA LYS A 97 -12.96 2.55 -3.50
C LYS A 97 -13.34 3.15 -2.15
N PHE A 98 -12.98 2.52 -1.03
CA PHE A 98 -13.18 3.06 0.33
C PHE A 98 -12.01 3.91 0.82
N ILE A 99 -10.81 3.65 0.32
CA ILE A 99 -9.57 4.31 0.78
C ILE A 99 -9.17 5.46 -0.18
N ASP A 100 -10.05 5.82 -1.13
CA ASP A 100 -9.75 6.77 -2.23
C ASP A 100 -8.39 6.45 -2.90
N ILE A 101 -8.13 5.15 -3.05
CA ILE A 101 -6.99 4.68 -3.80
C ILE A 101 -7.43 4.77 -5.25
N ASP A 102 -6.78 5.64 -6.03
CA ASP A 102 -7.02 5.73 -7.47
C ASP A 102 -6.75 4.35 -8.10
N THR A 103 -7.83 3.60 -8.30
CA THR A 103 -7.79 2.21 -8.77
C THR A 103 -8.11 2.15 -10.26
N ALA A 104 -7.88 3.25 -11.00
CA ALA A 104 -8.10 3.31 -12.43
C ALA A 104 -7.25 2.30 -13.25
N HIS A 105 -6.38 1.50 -12.61
CA HIS A 105 -5.46 0.55 -13.26
C HIS A 105 -5.69 -0.94 -12.94
N THR A 106 -6.72 -1.34 -12.18
CA THR A 106 -7.04 -2.77 -11.98
C THR A 106 -8.47 -3.12 -12.39
N GLY A 107 -8.92 -2.60 -13.52
CA GLY A 107 -10.14 -3.09 -14.15
C GLY A 107 -9.91 -4.46 -14.77
N ASN A 108 -10.41 -5.52 -14.14
CA ASN A 108 -10.82 -6.74 -14.85
C ASN A 108 -12.10 -6.45 -15.65
N ASP A 109 -12.06 -5.44 -16.53
CA ASP A 109 -13.14 -5.17 -17.48
C ASP A 109 -12.85 -5.98 -18.76
N THR A 110 -13.14 -7.28 -18.70
CA THR A 110 -13.08 -8.17 -19.89
C THR A 110 -14.11 -7.82 -20.96
N SER A 111 -14.99 -6.85 -20.72
CA SER A 111 -16.01 -6.40 -21.69
C SER A 111 -15.52 -5.30 -22.63
N LYS A 112 -14.35 -4.71 -22.40
CA LYS A 112 -13.77 -3.72 -23.32
C LYS A 112 -12.35 -4.12 -23.71
N PRO A 113 -12.14 -4.65 -24.93
CA PRO A 113 -10.79 -4.86 -25.41
C PRO A 113 -10.10 -3.49 -25.45
N ASN A 114 -9.01 -3.35 -24.70
CA ASN A 114 -7.87 -2.45 -24.93
C ASN A 114 -8.05 -1.36 -26.00
N GLN A 115 -8.85 -0.33 -25.74
CA GLN A 115 -8.93 0.83 -26.61
C GLN A 115 -8.36 2.04 -25.85
N PHE A 116 -7.07 2.29 -26.08
CA PHE A 116 -6.50 3.62 -25.89
C PHE A 116 -7.21 4.57 -26.87
N ILE A 117 -8.36 5.11 -26.45
CA ILE A 117 -9.09 6.09 -27.26
C ILE A 117 -8.58 7.48 -26.88
N TRP A 118 -7.66 7.97 -27.71
CA TRP A 118 -7.38 9.40 -27.83
C TRP A 118 -8.71 10.14 -27.95
N MET A 119 -8.96 11.09 -27.04
CA MET A 119 -10.10 11.99 -27.13
C MET A 119 -10.04 12.76 -28.46
N GLN A 120 -10.75 12.26 -29.47
CA GLN A 120 -11.18 13.01 -30.64
C GLN A 120 -12.14 14.10 -30.13
N ALA A 121 -11.59 15.25 -29.75
CA ALA A 121 -12.35 16.47 -29.54
C ALA A 121 -12.87 16.96 -30.91
N GLY A 122 -13.95 16.35 -31.38
CA GLY A 122 -14.79 16.86 -32.46
C GLY A 122 -16.09 17.37 -31.87
N MET A 123 -16.06 18.61 -31.35
CA MET A 123 -17.28 19.37 -31.07
C MET A 123 -18.06 19.53 -32.38
N TYR A 124 -19.27 18.98 -32.41
CA TYR A 124 -20.31 19.35 -33.36
C TYR A 124 -20.65 20.84 -33.14
N PHE A 125 -20.31 21.70 -34.10
CA PHE A 125 -20.92 23.02 -34.28
C PHE A 125 -20.88 23.41 -35.76
N SER A 126 -21.92 22.98 -36.50
CA SER A 126 -22.83 23.82 -37.29
C SER A 126 -23.87 22.94 -37.97
#